data_AF-A0A1U7GJE2-F1
#
_entry.id   AF-A0A1U7GJE2-F1
#
_cell.length_a   1.000
_cell.length_b   1.000
_cell.length_c   1.000
_cell.angle_alpha   90.00
_cell.angle_beta   90.00
_cell.angle_gamma   90.00
#
_symmetry.space_group_name_H-M   'P 1'
#
loop_
_entity.id
_entity.type
_entity.pdbx_description
1 polymer ?
#
loop_
_entity_poly.entity_id
_entity_poly.type
_entity_poly.pdbx_seq_one_letter_code
_entity_poly.pdbx_strand_id
1 'polypeptide(L)'
;MKRASWFSRRVVDPANSAAWFAMDALWLAGLARPAYVASALTLASGATLLFLDRKRAERLDDDLALNAWMWMNALWAISDLGKLPSLRYAAMGVAGLGAVLLVNAIRPSKQSRGRIRRLKKLRARAR
;
A
#
# COMPACT_ATOMS: atom_id res chain seq x y z
N MET A 1 -16.37 14.32 -13.17
CA MET A 1 -15.40 13.20 -13.32
C MET A 1 -15.22 12.36 -12.03
N LYS A 2 -16.28 12.08 -11.24
CA LYS A 2 -16.18 11.31 -9.98
C LYS A 2 -16.42 9.80 -10.11
N ARG A 3 -17.05 9.34 -11.21
CA ARG A 3 -17.44 7.92 -11.40
C ARG A 3 -16.30 7.06 -11.98
N ALA A 4 -15.53 7.61 -12.93
CA ALA A 4 -14.41 6.89 -13.54
C ALA A 4 -13.31 6.51 -12.53
N SER A 5 -12.98 7.41 -11.60
CA SER A 5 -11.99 7.12 -10.54
C SER A 5 -12.48 6.08 -9.52
N TRP A 6 -13.80 6.00 -9.30
CA TRP A 6 -14.39 5.01 -8.38
C TRP A 6 -14.45 3.61 -9.01
N PHE A 7 -14.75 3.54 -10.30
CA PHE A 7 -14.75 2.29 -11.07
C PHE A 7 -13.33 1.75 -11.26
N SER A 8 -12.38 2.64 -11.57
CA SER A 8 -10.96 2.29 -11.65
C SER A 8 -10.46 1.70 -10.33
N ARG A 9 -10.80 2.27 -9.17
CA ARG A 9 -10.39 1.70 -7.87
C ARG A 9 -10.99 0.31 -7.60
N ARG A 10 -12.26 0.07 -7.94
CA ARG A 10 -12.90 -1.25 -7.76
C ARG A 10 -12.28 -2.37 -8.58
N VAL A 11 -11.59 -2.04 -9.67
CA VAL A 11 -10.97 -3.03 -10.57
C VAL A 11 -9.46 -3.09 -10.36
N VAL A 12 -8.81 -1.93 -10.19
CA VAL A 12 -7.36 -1.82 -10.02
C VAL A 12 -6.93 -2.34 -8.65
N ASP A 13 -7.73 -2.17 -7.60
CA ASP A 13 -7.38 -2.65 -6.25
C ASP A 13 -7.38 -4.19 -6.14
N PRO A 14 -8.41 -4.92 -6.63
CA PRO A 14 -8.34 -6.39 -6.72
C PRO A 14 -7.28 -6.88 -7.71
N ALA A 15 -7.09 -6.21 -8.84
CA ALA A 15 -6.08 -6.60 -9.82
C ALA A 15 -4.66 -6.44 -9.26
N ASN A 16 -4.41 -5.34 -8.55
CA ASN A 16 -3.16 -5.10 -7.84
C ASN A 16 -2.92 -6.15 -6.75
N SER A 17 -3.94 -6.45 -5.95
CA SER A 17 -3.86 -7.50 -4.93
C SER A 17 -3.57 -8.87 -5.55
N ALA A 18 -4.25 -9.23 -6.65
CA ALA A 18 -4.00 -10.49 -7.36
C ALA A 18 -2.59 -10.54 -7.95
N ALA A 19 -2.10 -9.43 -8.54
CA ALA A 19 -0.74 -9.33 -9.06
C ALA A 19 0.30 -9.48 -7.94
N TRP A 20 0.05 -8.87 -6.78
CA TRP A 20 0.91 -8.99 -5.61
C TRP A 20 0.93 -10.43 -5.08
N PHE A 21 -0.23 -11.07 -4.88
CA PHE A 21 -0.26 -12.47 -4.44
C PHE A 21 0.41 -13.40 -5.46
N ALA A 22 0.23 -13.16 -6.76
CA ALA A 22 0.92 -13.90 -7.80
C ALA A 22 2.44 -13.69 -7.73
N MET A 23 2.90 -12.45 -7.51
CA MET A 23 4.33 -12.16 -7.31
C MET A 23 4.90 -12.94 -6.14
N ASP A 24 4.23 -12.94 -4.98
CA ASP A 24 4.70 -13.65 -3.79
C ASP A 24 4.71 -15.17 -4.01
N ALA A 25 3.67 -15.73 -4.64
CA ALA A 25 3.62 -17.15 -4.97
C ALA A 25 4.73 -17.57 -5.95
N LEU A 26 4.98 -16.77 -6.98
CA LEU A 26 6.03 -17.02 -7.98
C LEU A 26 7.43 -16.84 -7.41
N TRP A 27 7.60 -15.87 -6.50
CA TRP A 27 8.83 -15.67 -5.75
C TRP A 27 9.12 -16.86 -4.84
N LEU A 28 8.15 -17.31 -4.04
CA LEU A 28 8.28 -18.49 -3.19
C LEU A 28 8.52 -19.78 -4.00
N ALA A 29 7.97 -19.87 -5.21
CA ALA A 29 8.22 -20.97 -6.14
C ALA A 29 9.60 -20.89 -6.84
N GLY A 30 10.38 -19.83 -6.62
CA GLY A 30 11.70 -19.63 -7.23
C GLY A 30 11.67 -19.28 -8.73
N LEU A 31 10.51 -18.92 -9.27
CA LEU A 31 10.33 -18.66 -10.70
C LEU A 31 10.66 -17.20 -11.03
N ALA A 32 11.94 -16.93 -11.28
CA ALA A 32 12.46 -15.57 -11.45
C ALA A 32 11.78 -14.74 -12.55
N ARG A 33 11.67 -15.27 -13.77
CA ARG A 33 11.09 -14.54 -14.92
C ARG A 33 9.63 -14.11 -14.67
N PRO A 34 8.69 -15.02 -14.32
CA PRO A 34 7.31 -14.61 -14.09
C PRO A 34 7.17 -13.78 -12.81
N ALA A 35 8.01 -14.00 -11.79
CA ALA A 35 8.04 -13.12 -10.61
C ALA A 35 8.38 -11.67 -10.99
N TYR A 36 9.36 -11.45 -11.88
CA TYR A 36 9.70 -10.09 -12.34
C TYR A 36 8.55 -9.40 -13.08
N VAL A 37 7.81 -10.14 -13.90
CA VAL A 37 6.62 -9.62 -14.60
C VAL A 37 5.53 -9.25 -13.60
N ALA A 38 5.26 -10.13 -12.63
CA ALA A 38 4.29 -9.86 -11.57
C ALA A 38 4.71 -8.68 -10.68
N SER A 39 6.00 -8.54 -10.36
CA SER A 39 6.54 -7.38 -9.64
C SER A 39 6.31 -6.09 -10.42
N ALA A 40 6.64 -6.05 -11.71
CA ALA A 40 6.42 -4.86 -12.54
C ALA A 40 4.93 -4.46 -12.59
N LEU A 41 4.03 -5.43 -12.72
CA LEU A 41 2.58 -5.19 -12.71
C LEU A 41 2.08 -4.67 -11.35
N THR A 42 2.61 -5.22 -10.26
CA THR A 42 2.27 -4.81 -8.88
C THR A 42 2.73 -3.38 -8.61
N LEU A 43 3.95 -3.03 -9.02
CA LEU A 43 4.48 -1.66 -8.87
C LEU A 43 3.71 -0.65 -9.73
N ALA A 44 3.39 -1.00 -10.97
CA ALA A 44 2.66 -0.12 -11.90
C ALA A 44 1.23 0.15 -11.41
N SER A 45 0.52 -0.89 -10.96
CA SER A 45 -0.85 -0.76 -10.46
C SER A 45 -0.90 -0.08 -9.09
N GLY A 46 0.03 -0.37 -8.18
CA GLY A 46 0.19 0.33 -6.90
C GLY A 46 0.48 1.83 -7.07
N ALA A 47 1.40 2.20 -7.97
CA ALA A 47 1.68 3.60 -8.28
C ALA A 47 0.47 4.33 -8.89
N THR A 48 -0.30 3.62 -9.74
CA THR A 48 -1.54 4.15 -10.33
C THR A 48 -2.60 4.42 -9.27
N LEU A 49 -2.76 3.54 -8.28
CA LEU A 49 -3.67 3.73 -7.15
C LEU A 49 -3.28 4.96 -6.33
N LEU A 50 -1.99 5.12 -6.04
CA LEU A 50 -1.48 6.28 -5.30
C LEU A 50 -1.72 7.59 -6.04
N PHE A 51 -1.55 7.59 -7.37
CA PHE A 51 -1.84 8.76 -8.20
C PHE A 51 -3.34 9.10 -8.21
N LEU A 52 -4.22 8.10 -8.21
CA LEU A 52 -5.67 8.26 -8.12
C LEU A 52 -6.12 8.77 -6.75
N ASP A 53 -5.50 8.30 -5.66
CA ASP A 53 -5.84 8.68 -4.28
C ASP A 53 -5.21 9.98 -3.79
N ARG A 54 -4.22 10.53 -4.51
CA ARG A 54 -3.65 11.86 -4.22
C ARG A 54 -4.70 12.98 -4.11
N LYS A 55 -5.87 12.81 -4.73
CA LYS A 55 -6.99 13.76 -4.64
C LYS A 55 -7.80 13.70 -3.34
N ARG A 56 -7.56 12.73 -2.45
CA ARG A 56 -8.28 12.56 -1.17
C ARG A 56 -7.31 12.45 0.00
N ALA A 57 -6.90 13.61 0.52
CA ALA A 57 -5.96 13.81 1.64
C ALA A 57 -6.23 12.96 2.89
N GLU A 58 -7.48 12.54 3.15
CA GLU A 58 -7.85 11.87 4.41
C GLU A 58 -7.37 10.41 4.55
N ARG A 59 -6.86 9.77 3.49
CA ARG A 59 -6.37 8.37 3.54
C ARG A 59 -4.98 8.18 2.92
N LEU A 60 -4.32 9.26 2.54
CA LEU A 60 -3.02 9.16 1.85
C LEU A 60 -1.98 8.43 2.70
N ASP A 61 -1.94 8.62 4.02
CA ASP A 61 -0.91 7.99 4.87
C ASP A 61 -1.00 6.45 4.88
N ASP A 62 -2.22 5.90 4.95
CA ASP A 62 -2.46 4.45 4.90
C ASP A 62 -2.11 3.87 3.51
N ASP A 63 -2.55 4.55 2.44
CA ASP A 63 -2.29 4.14 1.05
C ASP A 63 -0.78 4.26 0.70
N LEU A 64 -0.08 5.25 1.25
CA LEU A 64 1.38 5.41 1.13
C LEU A 64 2.15 4.32 1.87
N ALA A 65 1.73 3.97 3.10
CA ALA A 65 2.36 2.90 3.85
C ALA A 65 2.20 1.55 3.14
N LEU A 66 1.00 1.27 2.61
CA LEU A 66 0.72 0.06 1.84
C LEU A 66 1.53 0.01 0.54
N ASN A 67 1.63 1.11 -0.19
CA ASN A 67 2.46 1.15 -1.39
C ASN A 67 3.95 1.03 -1.06
N ALA A 68 4.45 1.69 -0.01
CA ALA A 68 5.83 1.50 0.45
C ALA A 68 6.13 0.04 0.76
N TRP A 69 5.18 -0.65 1.41
CA TRP A 69 5.29 -2.09 1.66
C TRP A 69 5.37 -2.92 0.37
N MET A 70 4.51 -2.63 -0.60
CA MET A 70 4.55 -3.30 -1.90
C MET A 70 5.89 -3.08 -2.64
N TRP A 71 6.40 -1.85 -2.61
CA TRP A 71 7.70 -1.51 -3.20
C TRP A 71 8.84 -2.25 -2.52
N MET A 72 8.86 -2.30 -1.19
CA MET A 72 9.80 -3.12 -0.43
C MET A 72 9.72 -4.58 -0.90
N ASN A 73 8.53 -5.15 -0.96
CA ASN A 73 8.34 -6.57 -1.25
C ASN A 73 8.78 -6.94 -2.67
N ALA A 74 8.47 -6.10 -3.66
CA ALA A 74 8.95 -6.27 -5.03
C ALA A 74 10.47 -6.15 -5.15
N LEU A 75 11.08 -5.13 -4.52
CA LEU A 75 12.54 -4.95 -4.52
C LEU A 75 13.25 -6.11 -3.82
N TRP A 76 12.65 -6.65 -2.75
CA TRP A 76 13.17 -7.81 -2.04
C TRP A 76 13.09 -9.06 -2.92
N ALA A 77 11.92 -9.38 -3.49
CA ALA A 77 11.76 -10.52 -4.39
C ALA A 77 12.75 -10.47 -5.56
N ILE A 78 12.95 -9.29 -6.17
CA ILE A 78 13.91 -9.10 -7.25
C ILE A 78 15.36 -9.28 -6.76
N SER A 79 15.69 -8.75 -5.59
CA SER A 79 17.03 -8.90 -5.00
C SER A 79 17.36 -10.36 -4.70
N ASP A 80 16.39 -11.10 -4.17
CA ASP A 80 16.54 -12.50 -3.76
C ASP A 80 16.70 -13.43 -4.97
N LEU A 81 15.81 -13.29 -5.97
CA LEU A 81 15.86 -14.08 -7.21
C LEU A 81 17.03 -13.69 -8.12
N GLY A 82 17.39 -12.40 -8.15
CA GLY A 82 18.49 -11.88 -8.96
C GLY A 82 19.86 -12.00 -8.28
N LYS A 83 19.91 -12.40 -7.01
CA LYS A 83 21.12 -12.37 -6.15
C LYS A 83 21.82 -11.00 -6.16
N LEU A 84 21.04 -9.91 -6.22
CA LEU A 84 21.54 -8.54 -6.31
C LEU A 84 21.48 -7.86 -4.93
N PRO A 85 22.60 -7.77 -4.19
CA PRO A 85 22.60 -7.23 -2.82
C PRO A 85 22.25 -5.74 -2.75
N SER A 86 22.50 -4.97 -3.81
CA SER A 86 22.16 -3.54 -3.91
C SER A 86 20.65 -3.29 -3.78
N LEU A 87 19.82 -4.11 -4.43
CA LEU A 87 18.36 -4.02 -4.34
C LEU A 87 17.83 -4.37 -2.95
N ARG A 88 18.56 -5.20 -2.19
CA ARG A 88 18.20 -5.54 -0.81
C ARG A 88 18.28 -4.32 0.11
N TYR A 89 19.33 -3.51 -0.04
CA TYR A 89 19.48 -2.27 0.71
C TYR A 89 18.41 -1.25 0.33
N ALA A 90 18.04 -1.17 -0.95
CA ALA A 90 16.92 -0.35 -1.39
C ALA A 90 15.60 -0.82 -0.76
N ALA A 91 15.33 -2.13 -0.74
CA ALA A 91 14.16 -2.71 -0.08
C ALA A 91 14.12 -2.35 1.41
N MET A 92 15.25 -2.47 2.13
CA MET A 92 15.34 -2.10 3.54
C MET A 92 15.08 -0.60 3.78
N GLY A 93 15.59 0.28 2.91
CA GLY A 93 15.32 1.72 3.00
C GLY A 93 13.84 2.03 2.81
N VAL A 94 13.20 1.40 1.84
CA VAL A 94 11.75 1.53 1.59
C VAL A 94 10.93 0.94 2.74
N ALA A 95 11.36 -0.19 3.32
CA ALA A 95 10.74 -0.79 4.51
C ALA A 95 10.76 0.18 5.69
N GLY A 96 11.91 0.81 5.95
CA GLY A 96 12.06 1.79 7.03
C GLY A 96 11.15 2.99 6.83
N LEU A 97 11.09 3.54 5.62
CA LEU A 97 10.16 4.63 5.28
C LEU A 97 8.70 4.22 5.47
N GLY A 98 8.32 3.04 5.00
CA GLY A 98 6.97 2.49 5.18
C GLY A 98 6.59 2.32 6.65
N ALA A 99 7.51 1.81 7.48
CA ALA A 99 7.29 1.65 8.91
C ALA A 99 7.11 3.00 9.63
N VAL A 100 7.92 4.00 9.28
CA VAL A 100 7.77 5.37 9.84
C VAL A 100 6.43 5.98 9.46
N LEU A 101 6.00 5.81 8.21
CA LEU A 101 4.70 6.29 7.73
C LEU A 101 3.55 5.58 8.46
N LEU A 102 3.63 4.25 8.63
CA LEU A 102 2.61 3.47 9.32
C LEU A 102 2.52 3.86 10.81
N VAL A 103 3.65 4.02 11.49
CA VAL A 103 3.69 4.48 12.90
C VAL A 103 3.11 5.89 13.03
N ASN A 104 3.37 6.77 12.05
CA ASN A 104 2.76 8.10 12.00
C ASN A 104 1.25 8.04 11.74
N ALA A 105 0.77 7.09 10.93
CA ALA A 105 -0.66 6.88 10.67
C ALA A 105 -1.40 6.32 11.90
N ILE A 106 -0.74 5.48 12.71
CA ILE A 106 -1.27 4.96 13.98
C ILE A 106 -1.40 6.07 15.03
N ARG A 107 -0.62 7.16 14.95
CA ARG A 107 -0.83 8.31 15.84
C ARG A 107 -2.24 8.83 15.63
N PRO A 108 -3.09 8.86 16.69
CA PRO A 108 -4.51 9.13 16.54
C PRO A 108 -4.70 10.51 15.91
N SER A 109 -5.14 10.52 14.66
CA SER A 109 -5.48 11.75 13.96
C SER A 109 -6.50 12.53 14.81
N LYS A 110 -6.36 13.86 14.86
CA LYS A 110 -7.30 14.76 15.58
C LYS A 110 -8.77 14.49 15.19
N GLN A 111 -9.02 13.92 14.01
CA GLN A 111 -10.32 13.49 13.51
C GLN A 111 -10.94 12.31 14.29
N SER A 112 -10.15 11.29 14.67
CA SER A 112 -10.64 10.15 15.46
C SER A 112 -11.10 10.59 16.86
N ARG A 113 -10.33 11.48 17.51
CA ARG A 113 -10.74 12.12 18.78
C ARG A 113 -12.04 12.92 18.64
N GLY A 114 -12.23 13.62 17.52
CA GLY A 114 -13.47 14.36 17.23
C GLY A 114 -14.70 13.45 17.05
N ARG A 115 -14.53 12.26 16.47
CA ARG A 115 -15.61 11.29 16.26
C ARG A 115 -16.03 10.60 17.56
N ILE A 116 -15.05 10.21 18.39
CA ILE A 116 -15.29 9.65 19.73
C ILE A 116 -15.97 10.68 20.64
N ARG A 117 -15.56 11.95 20.55
CA ARG A 117 -16.16 13.05 21.33
C ARG A 117 -17.59 13.36 20.87
N ARG A 118 -17.89 13.26 19.57
CA ARG A 118 -19.27 13.36 19.04
C ARG A 118 -20.15 12.19 19.46
N LEU A 119 -19.64 10.96 19.42
CA LEU A 119 -20.37 9.78 19.92
C LEU A 119 -20.64 9.87 21.42
N LYS A 120 -19.68 10.33 22.23
CA LYS A 120 -19.91 10.62 23.66
C LYS A 120 -20.96 11.71 23.87
N LYS A 121 -20.96 12.79 23.07
CA LYS A 121 -22.00 13.84 23.14
C LYS A 121 -23.39 13.35 22.77
N LEU A 122 -23.52 12.50 21.75
CA LEU A 122 -24.80 11.91 21.36
C LEU A 122 -25.34 10.98 22.45
N ARG A 123 -24.47 10.18 23.08
CA ARG A 123 -24.86 9.29 24.18
C ARG A 123 -25.27 10.04 25.45
N ALA A 124 -24.70 11.22 25.70
CA ALA A 124 -25.07 12.08 26.83
C ALA A 124 -26.36 12.88 26.63
N ARG A 125 -26.81 13.08 25.37
CA ARG A 125 -28.10 13.71 25.03
C ARG A 125 -29.27 12.73 24.93
N ALA A 126 -28.98 11.44 24.90
CA ALA A 126 -29.98 10.36 24.83
C ALA A 126 -30.40 9.83 26.22
N ARG A 127 -29.87 10.44 27.29
CA ARG A 127 -30.37 10.33 28.67
C ARG A 127 -30.98 11.67 29.05
#